data_AF-A0A5N1L363-F1
#
_entry.id   AF-A0A5N1L363-F1
#
_cell.length_a   1.000
_cell.length_b   1.000
_cell.length_c   1.000
_cell.angle_alpha   90.00
_cell.angle_beta   90.00
_cell.angle_gamma   90.00
#
_symmetry.space_group_name_H-M   'P 1'
#
loop_
_entity.id
_entity.type
_entity.pdbx_description
1 polymer ?
#
loop_
_entity_poly.entity_id
_entity_poly.type
_entity_poly.pdbx_seq_one_letter_code
_entity_poly.pdbx_strand_id
1 'polypeptide(L)'
;MSEDRPFWRDPRVVVARRDIRSLSREKTIVLALLIQLFVAGFSSFLVVGLTSLYDPGSVAAGEVEMAVTGDAREELEAAAAEQDGTSVTTFENEAAAQRAFDQRRVDAILRGQYVPSTRGPGEQIQVTAVVPEGSIRSTLIVVEVRRVLSALERQERLERTPYLDQPPVPLPFTVSASQYFGFTYTILIPLLLFLPPFISGSVAVDTVTEEIERGTMELLRVAPVSLLDIIDGKALGMVLLAPAQVLLWLGLLSTNGIAVSNPAAILLFITAVTVVVVTLGVVLGISLQNRRPAQLLFSVLTLVLFGGAVLLPEHPATTVAKLAVDSPTLLTYGHVGGAVVVAIAGYAAARLYIGRVAAEAL
;
A
#
# COMPACT_ATOMS: atom_id res chain seq x y z
N MET A 1 -16.10 -23.86 43.53
CA MET A 1 -15.42 -25.07 43.06
C MET A 1 -15.46 -25.07 41.55
N SER A 2 -14.40 -24.51 40.97
CA SER A 2 -14.30 -24.07 39.58
C SER A 2 -12.96 -24.55 39.05
N GLU A 3 -12.93 -25.75 38.51
CA GLU A 3 -11.82 -26.27 37.72
C GLU A 3 -12.35 -27.51 36.98
N ASP A 4 -11.91 -27.69 35.73
CA ASP A 4 -12.28 -28.76 34.80
C ASP A 4 -13.62 -28.65 34.03
N ARG A 5 -13.89 -27.48 33.44
CA ARG A 5 -14.70 -27.44 32.20
C ARG A 5 -13.74 -27.37 31.00
N PRO A 6 -13.81 -28.32 30.04
CA PRO A 6 -12.99 -28.24 28.83
C PRO A 6 -13.24 -26.92 28.11
N PHE A 7 -12.19 -26.26 27.58
CA PHE A 7 -12.23 -24.95 26.93
C PHE A 7 -13.38 -24.77 25.92
N TRP A 8 -13.78 -25.84 25.23
CA TRP A 8 -14.90 -25.89 24.28
C TRP A 8 -16.31 -25.74 24.89
N ARG A 9 -16.44 -25.85 26.23
CA ARG A 9 -17.67 -25.65 27.01
C ARG A 9 -17.67 -24.34 27.81
N ASP A 10 -16.65 -23.49 27.64
CA ASP A 10 -16.69 -22.12 28.18
C ASP A 10 -17.86 -21.36 27.53
N PRO A 11 -18.80 -20.79 28.31
CA PRO A 11 -19.91 -20.01 27.77
C PRO A 11 -19.47 -18.93 26.77
N ARG A 12 -18.30 -18.32 26.98
CA ARG A 12 -17.73 -17.28 26.10
C ARG A 12 -17.47 -17.81 24.69
N VAL A 13 -16.88 -19.00 24.60
CA VAL A 13 -16.53 -19.67 23.33
C VAL A 13 -17.79 -20.12 22.58
N VAL A 14 -18.80 -20.60 23.30
CA VAL A 14 -20.07 -21.03 22.70
C VAL A 14 -20.81 -19.84 22.08
N VAL A 15 -20.88 -18.71 22.78
CA VAL A 15 -21.47 -17.46 22.27
C VAL A 15 -20.68 -16.95 21.06
N ALA A 16 -19.35 -16.87 21.16
CA ALA A 16 -18.50 -16.45 20.06
C ALA A 16 -18.73 -17.29 18.78
N ARG A 17 -18.78 -18.62 18.91
CA ARG A 17 -18.98 -19.53 17.78
C ARG A 17 -20.37 -19.37 17.14
N ARG A 18 -21.40 -19.15 17.94
CA ARG A 18 -22.77 -18.89 17.45
C ARG A 18 -22.79 -17.62 16.61
N ASP A 19 -22.22 -16.54 17.12
CA ASP A 19 -22.26 -15.23 16.46
C ASP A 19 -21.44 -15.25 15.16
N ILE A 20 -20.23 -15.83 15.16
CA ILE A 20 -19.43 -16.00 13.93
C ILE A 20 -20.21 -16.77 12.86
N ARG A 21 -20.92 -17.84 13.23
CA ARG A 21 -21.74 -18.62 12.29
C ARG A 21 -22.92 -17.80 11.76
N SER A 22 -23.50 -16.91 12.56
CA SER A 22 -24.53 -15.98 12.11
C SER A 22 -23.97 -14.99 11.08
N LEU A 23 -22.82 -14.38 11.37
CA LEU A 23 -22.14 -13.41 10.50
C LEU A 23 -21.76 -14.01 9.15
N SER A 24 -21.32 -15.27 9.11
CA SER A 24 -21.01 -15.97 7.85
C SER A 24 -22.21 -16.10 6.89
N ARG A 25 -23.43 -15.91 7.39
CA ARG A 25 -24.67 -15.94 6.59
C ARG A 25 -25.17 -14.55 6.23
N GLU A 26 -24.55 -13.51 6.77
CA GLU A 26 -24.91 -12.13 6.49
C GLU A 26 -24.40 -11.71 5.11
N LYS A 27 -25.32 -11.49 4.17
CA LYS A 27 -25.00 -11.20 2.78
C LYS A 27 -24.08 -9.99 2.63
N THR A 28 -24.25 -8.95 3.45
CA THR A 28 -23.45 -7.73 3.40
C THR A 28 -21.99 -7.99 3.79
N ILE A 29 -21.75 -8.75 4.87
CA ILE A 29 -20.40 -9.10 5.31
C ILE A 29 -19.73 -10.04 4.30
N VAL A 30 -20.46 -11.04 3.80
CA VAL A 30 -19.95 -11.94 2.76
C VAL A 30 -19.62 -11.18 1.48
N LEU A 31 -20.48 -10.24 1.06
CA LEU A 31 -20.23 -9.40 -0.12
C LEU A 31 -19.00 -8.51 0.09
N ALA A 32 -18.85 -7.88 1.26
CA ALA A 32 -17.67 -7.07 1.59
C ALA A 32 -16.38 -7.92 1.53
N LEU A 33 -16.41 -9.14 2.06
CA LEU A 33 -15.30 -10.09 1.99
C LEU A 33 -14.98 -10.51 0.56
N LEU A 34 -16.00 -10.75 -0.28
CA LEU A 34 -15.80 -11.08 -1.70
C LEU A 34 -15.19 -9.92 -2.48
N ILE A 35 -15.63 -8.68 -2.21
CA ILE A 35 -15.04 -7.48 -2.82
C ILE A 35 -13.59 -7.32 -2.38
N GLN A 36 -13.27 -7.52 -1.09
CA GLN A 36 -11.90 -7.50 -0.59
C GLN A 36 -11.03 -8.56 -1.26
N LEU A 37 -11.55 -9.79 -1.39
CA LEU A 37 -10.88 -10.89 -2.08
C LEU A 37 -10.60 -10.53 -3.54
N PHE A 38 -11.58 -9.94 -4.24
CA PHE A 38 -11.41 -9.47 -5.60
C PHE A 38 -10.31 -8.42 -5.68
N VAL A 39 -10.33 -7.39 -4.82
CA VAL A 39 -9.29 -6.34 -4.80
C VAL A 39 -7.91 -6.92 -4.51
N ALA A 40 -7.79 -7.81 -3.53
CA ALA A 40 -6.53 -8.46 -3.18
C ALA A 40 -5.98 -9.33 -4.32
N GLY A 41 -6.84 -10.14 -4.96
CA GLY A 41 -6.45 -11.01 -6.06
C GLY A 41 -6.18 -10.27 -7.37
N PHE A 42 -6.93 -9.20 -7.66
CA PHE A 42 -6.80 -8.46 -8.92
C PHE A 42 -5.67 -7.44 -8.90
N SER A 43 -5.09 -7.13 -7.73
CA SER A 43 -3.99 -6.16 -7.64
C SER A 43 -2.78 -6.55 -8.47
N SER A 44 -2.42 -7.84 -8.54
CA SER A 44 -1.27 -8.29 -9.35
C SER A 44 -1.58 -8.16 -10.85
N PHE A 45 -2.82 -8.44 -11.25
CA PHE A 45 -3.31 -8.29 -12.62
C PHE A 45 -3.32 -6.83 -13.07
N LEU A 46 -3.72 -5.90 -12.20
CA LEU A 46 -3.75 -4.47 -12.51
C LEU A 46 -2.33 -3.90 -12.66
N VAL A 47 -1.39 -4.34 -11.82
CA VAL A 47 0.02 -3.94 -11.94
C VAL A 47 0.63 -4.43 -13.25
N VAL A 48 0.53 -5.72 -13.57
CA VAL A 48 1.09 -6.29 -14.81
C VAL A 48 0.37 -5.75 -16.06
N GLY A 49 -0.95 -5.60 -15.98
CA GLY A 49 -1.77 -5.04 -17.06
C GLY A 49 -1.45 -3.57 -17.32
N LEU A 50 -1.31 -2.74 -16.29
CA LEU A 50 -0.90 -1.35 -16.49
C LEU A 50 0.57 -1.21 -16.87
N THR A 51 1.50 -2.03 -16.36
CA THR A 51 2.89 -1.97 -16.83
C THR A 51 3.00 -2.21 -18.34
N SER A 52 2.15 -3.09 -18.89
CA SER A 52 2.10 -3.34 -20.34
C SER A 52 1.44 -2.19 -21.12
N LEU A 53 0.50 -1.47 -20.51
CA LEU A 53 -0.25 -0.38 -21.15
C LEU A 53 0.42 1.01 -21.00
N TYR A 54 1.25 1.19 -19.98
CA TYR A 54 1.84 2.46 -19.57
C TYR A 54 3.37 2.47 -19.59
N ASP A 55 4.04 1.36 -19.93
CA ASP A 55 5.41 1.44 -20.41
C ASP A 55 5.36 1.84 -21.89
N PRO A 56 5.67 3.11 -22.23
CA PRO A 56 5.71 3.53 -23.62
C PRO A 56 6.70 2.70 -24.46
N GLY A 57 7.65 1.99 -23.85
CA GLY A 57 8.54 1.04 -24.51
C GLY A 57 7.99 -0.38 -24.68
N SER A 58 6.92 -0.77 -23.96
CA SER A 58 6.29 -2.11 -24.12
C SER A 58 5.19 -2.13 -25.18
N VAL A 59 4.63 -0.96 -25.51
CA VAL A 59 3.82 -0.79 -26.71
C VAL A 59 4.81 -0.58 -27.84
N ALA A 60 4.86 -1.51 -28.81
CA ALA A 60 5.57 -1.34 -30.06
C ALA A 60 4.95 -0.20 -30.90
N ALA A 61 5.07 1.03 -30.41
CA ALA A 61 4.99 2.22 -31.22
C ALA A 61 6.35 2.32 -31.92
N GLY A 62 6.33 2.32 -33.24
CA GLY A 62 7.51 2.09 -34.08
C GLY A 62 8.77 2.88 -33.67
N GLU A 63 9.91 2.33 -34.09
CA GLU A 63 11.25 2.88 -33.93
C GLU A 63 11.29 4.41 -34.06
N VAL A 64 11.85 5.10 -33.06
CA VAL A 64 11.99 6.56 -33.07
C VAL A 64 13.17 6.91 -33.97
N GLU A 65 12.89 7.48 -35.13
CA GLU A 65 13.92 7.91 -36.08
C GLU A 65 14.45 9.30 -35.71
N MET A 66 15.73 9.43 -35.39
CA MET A 66 16.36 10.68 -34.99
C MET A 66 17.32 11.18 -36.07
N ALA A 67 17.21 12.45 -36.45
CA ALA A 67 18.20 13.10 -37.30
C ALA A 67 19.40 13.56 -36.46
N VAL A 68 20.61 13.15 -36.82
CA VAL A 68 21.84 13.60 -36.16
C VAL A 68 22.59 14.58 -37.05
N THR A 69 23.06 15.68 -36.45
CA THR A 69 23.84 16.74 -37.13
C THR A 69 24.95 17.28 -36.23
N GLY A 70 25.92 17.96 -36.84
CA GLY A 70 27.03 18.62 -36.15
C GLY A 70 28.30 17.79 -36.09
N ASP A 71 29.29 18.28 -35.34
CA ASP A 71 30.65 17.74 -35.30
C ASP A 71 30.74 16.46 -34.46
N ALA A 72 29.86 16.31 -33.46
CA ALA A 72 29.79 15.14 -32.59
C ALA A 72 28.75 14.10 -33.06
N ARG A 73 28.70 13.88 -34.39
CA ARG A 73 27.71 13.00 -35.03
C ARG A 73 27.99 11.52 -34.82
N GLU A 74 29.26 11.14 -34.82
CA GLU A 74 29.70 9.75 -34.71
C GLU A 74 29.41 9.20 -33.31
N GLU A 75 29.61 10.02 -32.29
CA GLU A 75 29.35 9.70 -30.88
C GLU A 75 27.85 9.57 -30.62
N LEU A 76 27.03 10.44 -31.22
CA LEU A 76 25.56 10.35 -31.15
C LEU A 76 25.02 9.11 -31.89
N GLU A 77 25.60 8.77 -33.03
CA GLU A 77 25.25 7.56 -33.79
C GLU A 77 25.64 6.29 -33.01
N ALA A 78 26.84 6.24 -32.43
CA ALA A 78 27.29 5.14 -31.58
C ALA A 78 26.43 4.97 -30.31
N ALA A 79 26.03 6.08 -29.68
CA ALA A 79 25.16 6.05 -28.51
C ALA A 79 23.74 5.54 -28.84
N ALA A 80 23.22 5.90 -30.01
CA ALA A 80 21.90 5.46 -30.45
C ALA A 80 21.89 3.97 -30.86
N ALA A 81 22.98 3.48 -31.46
CA ALA A 81 23.11 2.08 -31.85
C ALA A 81 23.07 1.08 -30.66
N GLU A 82 23.34 1.55 -29.43
CA GLU A 82 23.18 0.75 -28.21
C GLU A 82 21.73 0.69 -27.67
N GLN A 83 20.80 1.48 -28.23
CA GLN A 83 19.43 1.57 -27.73
C GLN A 83 18.45 0.83 -28.66
N ASP A 84 17.76 -0.16 -28.11
CA ASP A 84 16.66 -0.82 -28.81
C ASP A 84 15.52 0.18 -29.07
N GLY A 85 14.99 0.20 -30.30
CA GLY A 85 13.85 1.05 -30.67
C GLY A 85 14.18 2.49 -31.08
N THR A 86 15.46 2.80 -31.32
CA THR A 86 15.91 4.06 -31.90
C THR A 86 16.68 3.80 -33.20
N SER A 87 16.40 4.57 -34.25
CA SER A 87 17.25 4.64 -35.44
C SER A 87 17.78 6.06 -35.62
N VAL A 88 18.95 6.18 -36.25
CA VAL A 88 19.56 7.47 -36.54
C VAL A 88 19.80 7.60 -38.03
N THR A 89 19.44 8.77 -38.56
CA THR A 89 19.79 9.20 -39.92
C THR A 89 20.69 10.43 -39.81
N THR A 90 21.94 10.31 -40.27
CA THR A 90 22.92 11.41 -40.23
C THR A 90 22.68 12.38 -41.39
N PHE A 91 22.68 13.68 -41.09
CA PHE A 91 22.55 14.75 -42.08
C PHE A 91 23.76 15.68 -42.04
N GLU A 92 24.33 15.97 -43.21
CA GLU A 92 25.44 16.93 -43.37
C GLU A 92 25.02 18.38 -43.08
N ASN A 93 23.72 18.67 -43.17
CA ASN A 93 23.17 20.01 -43.14
C ASN A 93 21.96 20.07 -42.21
N GLU A 94 21.98 21.01 -41.27
CA GLU A 94 20.87 21.34 -40.37
C GLU A 94 19.55 21.60 -41.11
N ALA A 95 19.57 22.38 -42.20
CA ALA A 95 18.40 22.65 -43.02
C ALA A 95 17.86 21.40 -43.74
N ALA A 96 18.68 20.35 -43.93
CA ALA A 96 18.20 19.06 -44.43
C ALA A 96 17.51 18.26 -43.32
N ALA A 97 18.09 18.25 -42.11
CA ALA A 97 17.48 17.64 -40.93
C ALA A 97 16.16 18.33 -40.54
N GLN A 98 16.11 19.66 -40.55
CA GLN A 98 14.90 20.43 -40.27
C GLN A 98 13.80 20.12 -41.29
N ARG A 99 14.12 20.07 -42.58
CA ARG A 99 13.14 19.66 -43.61
C ARG A 99 12.65 18.24 -43.41
N ALA A 100 13.51 17.31 -42.99
CA ALA A 100 13.10 15.94 -42.69
C ALA A 100 12.15 15.90 -41.48
N PHE A 101 12.43 16.69 -40.45
CA PHE A 101 11.60 16.81 -39.25
C PHE A 101 10.24 17.44 -39.57
N ASP A 102 10.22 18.54 -40.31
CA ASP A 102 8.98 19.21 -40.74
C ASP A 102 8.10 18.29 -41.61
N GLN A 103 8.73 17.41 -42.41
CA GLN A 103 8.06 16.41 -43.25
C GLN A 103 7.68 15.14 -42.47
N ARG A 104 7.96 15.05 -41.17
CA ARG A 104 7.76 13.85 -40.32
C ARG A 104 8.46 12.60 -40.86
N ARG A 105 9.60 12.79 -41.54
CA ARG A 105 10.49 11.68 -41.93
C ARG A 105 11.42 11.29 -40.78
N VAL A 106 11.67 12.20 -39.85
CA VAL A 106 12.36 11.95 -38.58
C VAL A 106 11.49 12.49 -37.45
N ASP A 107 11.61 11.91 -36.27
CA ASP A 107 10.83 12.18 -35.07
C ASP A 107 11.50 13.18 -34.12
N ALA A 108 12.84 13.31 -34.18
CA ALA A 108 13.62 14.27 -33.42
C ALA A 108 14.87 14.72 -34.19
N ILE A 109 15.46 15.84 -33.79
CA ILE A 109 16.79 16.28 -34.25
C ILE A 109 17.72 16.35 -33.05
N LEU A 110 18.88 15.72 -33.13
CA LEU A 110 19.98 15.86 -32.19
C LEU A 110 21.15 16.57 -32.87
N ARG A 111 21.52 17.74 -32.35
CA ARG A 111 22.70 18.46 -32.81
C ARG A 111 23.81 18.38 -31.79
N GLY A 112 24.85 17.62 -32.07
CA GLY A 112 26.04 17.51 -31.24
C GLY A 112 27.14 18.45 -31.72
N GLN A 113 27.68 19.28 -30.83
CA GLN A 113 28.79 20.18 -31.13
C GLN A 113 29.87 20.06 -30.07
N TYR A 114 31.12 20.04 -30.50
CA TYR A 114 32.26 20.21 -29.62
C TYR A 114 32.40 21.69 -29.26
N VAL A 115 32.26 22.01 -27.98
CA VAL A 115 32.43 23.38 -27.47
C VAL A 115 33.50 23.40 -26.39
N PRO A 116 34.23 24.52 -26.20
CA PRO A 116 35.20 24.63 -25.12
C PRO A 116 34.58 24.34 -23.75
N SER A 117 35.28 23.56 -22.92
CA SER A 117 34.83 23.23 -21.57
C SER A 117 34.76 24.48 -20.70
N THR A 118 33.69 24.59 -19.92
CA THR A 118 33.51 25.69 -18.96
C THR A 118 34.22 25.46 -17.62
N ARG A 119 34.75 24.24 -17.39
CA ARG A 119 35.29 23.80 -16.10
C ARG A 119 36.79 23.49 -16.12
N GLY A 120 37.46 23.69 -17.25
CA GLY A 120 38.89 23.40 -17.38
C GLY A 120 39.36 23.38 -18.83
N PRO A 121 40.61 22.96 -19.09
CA PRO A 121 41.10 22.75 -20.44
C PRO A 121 40.36 21.56 -21.10
N GLY A 122 40.11 21.66 -22.40
CA GLY A 122 39.46 20.62 -23.20
C GLY A 122 38.10 21.03 -23.77
N GLU A 123 37.41 20.06 -24.35
CA GLU A 123 36.12 20.24 -25.03
C GLU A 123 35.01 19.44 -24.32
N GLN A 124 33.77 19.88 -24.49
CA GLN A 124 32.56 19.20 -24.04
C GLN A 124 31.62 19.04 -25.23
N ILE A 125 30.89 17.92 -25.29
CA ILE A 125 29.85 17.72 -26.28
C ILE A 125 28.58 18.42 -25.79
N GLN A 126 28.18 19.47 -26.48
CA GLN A 126 26.90 20.13 -26.27
C GLN A 126 25.88 19.55 -27.27
N VAL A 127 24.80 18.97 -26.75
CA VAL A 127 23.70 18.45 -27.58
C VAL A 127 22.48 19.35 -27.47
N THR A 128 21.98 19.84 -28.61
CA THR A 128 20.68 20.50 -28.70
C THR A 128 19.68 19.54 -29.34
N ALA A 129 18.63 19.18 -28.59
CA ALA A 129 17.56 18.31 -29.08
C ALA A 129 16.34 19.14 -29.48
N VAL A 130 15.82 18.91 -30.69
CA VAL A 130 14.55 19.46 -31.18
C VAL A 130 13.54 18.31 -31.24
N VAL A 131 12.45 18.46 -30.49
CA VAL A 131 11.38 17.46 -30.36
C VAL A 131 10.03 18.13 -30.60
N PRO A 132 9.01 17.40 -31.10
CA PRO A 132 7.71 17.98 -31.40
C PRO A 132 6.96 18.38 -30.12
N GLU A 133 6.30 19.53 -30.13
CA GLU A 133 5.43 19.96 -29.02
C GLU A 133 4.13 19.14 -28.97
N GLY A 134 3.72 18.77 -27.75
CA GLY A 134 2.35 18.33 -27.42
C GLY A 134 1.86 17.02 -28.07
N SER A 135 2.00 15.89 -27.38
CA SER A 135 1.21 14.65 -27.54
C SER A 135 1.77 13.55 -26.61
N ILE A 136 1.10 12.39 -26.56
CA ILE A 136 1.66 11.17 -25.95
C ILE A 136 2.95 10.75 -26.69
N ARG A 137 3.00 10.93 -28.02
CA ARG A 137 4.16 10.58 -28.85
C ARG A 137 5.39 11.43 -28.55
N SER A 138 5.21 12.72 -28.28
CA SER A 138 6.31 13.60 -27.84
C SER A 138 6.96 13.12 -26.54
N THR A 139 6.17 12.54 -25.64
CA THR A 139 6.70 11.99 -24.37
C THR A 139 7.58 10.78 -24.64
N LEU A 140 7.17 9.88 -25.54
CA LEU A 140 7.99 8.74 -25.98
C LEU A 140 9.30 9.22 -26.62
N ILE A 141 9.23 10.17 -27.55
CA ILE A 141 10.42 10.72 -28.23
C ILE A 141 11.40 11.32 -27.22
N VAL A 142 10.92 12.09 -26.23
CA VAL A 142 11.77 12.64 -25.16
C VAL A 142 12.42 11.55 -24.31
N VAL A 143 11.70 10.45 -24.03
CA VAL A 143 12.26 9.31 -23.29
C VAL A 143 13.38 8.65 -24.10
N GLU A 144 13.19 8.39 -25.39
CA GLU A 144 14.22 7.80 -26.24
C GLU A 144 15.41 8.74 -26.43
N VAL A 145 15.18 10.04 -26.67
CA VAL A 145 16.25 11.05 -26.70
C VAL A 145 17.05 11.03 -25.40
N ARG A 146 16.38 10.97 -24.25
CA ARG A 146 17.07 10.88 -22.95
C ARG A 146 17.91 9.59 -22.83
N ARG A 147 17.43 8.46 -23.35
CA ARG A 147 18.19 7.20 -23.34
C ARG A 147 19.46 7.33 -24.17
N VAL A 148 19.36 7.84 -25.41
CA VAL A 148 20.53 8.11 -26.28
C VAL A 148 21.52 9.04 -25.59
N LEU A 149 21.06 10.16 -25.01
CA LEU A 149 21.94 11.11 -24.32
C LEU A 149 22.60 10.51 -23.07
N SER A 150 21.89 9.64 -22.35
CA SER A 150 22.45 8.93 -21.18
C SER A 150 23.47 7.87 -21.59
N ALA A 151 23.27 7.24 -22.76
CA ALA A 151 24.21 6.31 -23.35
C ALA A 151 25.48 7.03 -23.82
N LEU A 152 25.33 8.15 -24.54
CA LEU A 152 26.42 9.04 -24.94
C LEU A 152 27.24 9.45 -23.73
N GLU A 153 26.59 9.99 -22.68
CA GLU A 153 27.29 10.38 -21.46
C GLU A 153 28.07 9.21 -20.85
N ARG A 154 27.49 8.00 -20.85
CA ARG A 154 28.13 6.82 -20.29
C ARG A 154 29.34 6.38 -21.11
N GLN A 155 29.21 6.33 -22.44
CA GLN A 155 30.32 6.02 -23.35
C GLN A 155 31.46 7.03 -23.17
N GLU A 156 31.13 8.32 -23.20
CA GLU A 156 32.10 9.40 -23.01
C GLU A 156 32.85 9.32 -21.67
N ARG A 157 32.17 8.90 -20.60
CA ARG A 157 32.78 8.65 -19.28
C ARG A 157 33.69 7.42 -19.29
N LEU A 158 33.27 6.34 -19.94
CA LEU A 158 34.06 5.11 -20.03
C LEU A 158 35.34 5.35 -20.83
N GLU A 159 35.24 6.00 -21.98
CA GLU A 159 36.40 6.35 -22.82
C GLU A 159 37.39 7.29 -22.13
N ARG A 160 36.89 8.18 -21.26
CA ARG A 160 37.73 9.13 -20.51
C ARG A 160 38.29 8.54 -19.22
N THR A 161 37.80 7.39 -18.76
CA THR A 161 38.24 6.74 -17.51
C THR A 161 39.76 6.54 -17.43
N PRO A 162 40.48 6.15 -18.50
CA PRO A 162 41.95 6.03 -18.47
C PRO A 162 42.71 7.34 -18.23
N TYR A 163 42.07 8.48 -18.44
CA TYR A 163 42.65 9.81 -18.27
C TYR A 163 42.31 10.44 -16.90
N LEU A 164 41.62 9.71 -16.02
CA LEU A 164 41.27 10.18 -14.68
C LEU A 164 42.22 9.59 -13.64
N ASP A 165 42.79 10.46 -12.79
CA ASP A 165 43.59 10.03 -11.64
C ASP A 165 42.77 9.22 -10.61
N GLN A 166 41.44 9.40 -10.61
CA GLN A 166 40.49 8.70 -9.75
C GLN A 166 39.31 8.17 -10.56
N PRO A 167 38.94 6.88 -10.39
CA PRO A 167 37.80 6.32 -11.11
C PRO A 167 36.49 6.98 -10.66
N PRO A 168 35.51 7.16 -11.56
CA PRO A 168 34.20 7.68 -11.20
C PRO A 168 33.49 6.80 -10.16
N VAL A 169 32.62 7.42 -9.35
CA VAL A 169 31.75 6.68 -8.43
C VAL A 169 30.88 5.70 -9.24
N PRO A 170 30.85 4.40 -8.88
CA PRO A 170 30.05 3.42 -9.60
C PRO A 170 28.56 3.78 -9.51
N LEU A 171 27.83 3.57 -10.60
CA LEU A 171 26.39 3.73 -10.57
C LEU A 171 25.79 2.70 -9.61
N PRO A 172 24.82 3.08 -8.77
CA PRO A 172 24.08 2.10 -7.98
C PRO A 172 23.40 1.10 -8.92
N PHE A 173 23.31 -0.16 -8.50
CA PHE A 173 22.62 -1.19 -9.26
C PHE A 173 21.19 -0.71 -9.57
N THR A 174 20.79 -0.80 -10.85
CA THR A 174 19.41 -0.55 -11.23
C THR A 174 18.54 -1.65 -10.63
N VAL A 175 17.87 -1.37 -9.52
CA VAL A 175 16.84 -2.23 -8.99
C VAL A 175 15.60 -2.00 -9.85
N SER A 176 15.09 -3.05 -10.48
CA SER A 176 13.79 -3.05 -11.15
C SER A 176 12.68 -2.90 -10.10
N ALA A 177 12.61 -1.75 -9.43
CA ALA A 177 11.52 -1.42 -8.53
C ALA A 177 10.30 -1.19 -9.41
N SER A 178 9.30 -2.06 -9.30
CA SER A 178 8.02 -1.80 -9.96
C SER A 178 7.51 -0.44 -9.50
N GLN A 179 7.05 0.41 -10.42
CA GLN A 179 6.49 1.73 -10.08
C GLN A 179 5.32 1.62 -9.09
N TYR A 180 4.74 0.43 -8.98
CA TYR A 180 3.64 0.08 -8.09
C TYR A 180 4.07 -0.44 -6.72
N PHE A 181 5.36 -0.67 -6.48
CA PHE A 181 5.89 -1.07 -5.18
C PHE A 181 5.43 -0.11 -4.08
N GLY A 182 5.60 1.19 -4.30
CA GLY A 182 5.13 2.22 -3.36
C GLY A 182 3.62 2.12 -3.10
N PHE A 183 2.81 2.01 -4.16
CA PHE A 183 1.35 1.88 -4.04
C PHE A 183 0.93 0.63 -3.26
N THR A 184 1.49 -0.54 -3.59
CA THR A 184 1.16 -1.82 -2.95
C THR A 184 1.43 -1.77 -1.46
N TYR A 185 2.62 -1.34 -1.04
CA TYR A 185 3.01 -1.42 0.37
C TYR A 185 2.51 -0.25 1.21
N THR A 186 2.31 0.94 0.63
CA THR A 186 1.89 2.13 1.40
C THR A 186 0.38 2.39 1.38
N ILE A 187 -0.34 1.89 0.37
CA ILE A 187 -1.78 2.11 0.22
C ILE A 187 -2.55 0.80 0.29
N LEU A 188 -2.28 -0.15 -0.61
CA LEU A 188 -3.09 -1.37 -0.75
C LEU A 188 -3.05 -2.25 0.50
N ILE A 189 -1.85 -2.60 0.99
CA ILE A 189 -1.71 -3.48 2.15
C ILE A 189 -2.35 -2.84 3.40
N PRO A 190 -2.03 -1.59 3.79
CA PRO A 190 -2.70 -0.97 4.93
C PRO A 190 -4.22 -0.91 4.80
N LEU A 191 -4.74 -0.51 3.63
CA LEU A 191 -6.19 -0.44 3.39
C LEU A 191 -6.86 -1.81 3.59
N LEU A 192 -6.28 -2.86 3.04
CA LEU A 192 -6.79 -4.22 3.14
C LEU A 192 -6.74 -4.75 4.59
N LEU A 193 -5.69 -4.41 5.34
CA LEU A 193 -5.48 -4.90 6.70
C LEU A 193 -6.26 -4.14 7.78
N PHE A 194 -6.61 -2.87 7.56
CA PHE A 194 -7.41 -2.10 8.52
C PHE A 194 -8.92 -2.29 8.36
N LEU A 195 -9.41 -2.69 7.19
CA LEU A 195 -10.83 -2.99 6.98
C LEU A 195 -11.41 -4.01 7.98
N PRO A 196 -10.75 -5.15 8.27
CA PRO A 196 -11.22 -6.13 9.25
C PRO A 196 -11.50 -5.55 10.66
N PRO A 197 -10.59 -4.78 11.31
CA PRO A 197 -10.89 -4.04 12.54
C PRO A 197 -12.15 -3.17 12.47
N PHE A 198 -12.31 -2.37 11.41
CA PHE A 198 -13.46 -1.45 11.26
C PHE A 198 -14.78 -2.20 11.18
N ILE A 199 -14.83 -3.25 10.35
CA ILE A 199 -16.01 -4.10 10.22
C ILE A 199 -16.32 -4.77 11.56
N SER A 200 -15.31 -5.33 12.23
CA SER A 200 -15.47 -6.03 13.50
C SER A 200 -16.04 -5.12 14.60
N GLY A 201 -15.58 -3.87 14.69
CA GLY A 201 -16.14 -2.90 15.65
C GLY A 201 -17.55 -2.46 15.31
N SER A 202 -17.85 -2.20 14.04
CA SER A 202 -19.20 -1.88 13.57
C SER A 202 -20.19 -2.99 13.89
N VAL A 203 -19.81 -4.24 13.62
CA VAL A 203 -20.62 -5.41 13.93
C VAL A 203 -20.78 -5.58 15.44
N ALA A 204 -19.76 -5.26 16.24
CA ALA A 204 -19.86 -5.28 17.69
C ALA A 204 -20.91 -4.27 18.21
N VAL A 205 -20.96 -3.05 17.66
CA VAL A 205 -22.00 -2.06 17.99
C VAL A 205 -23.39 -2.61 17.66
N ASP A 206 -23.57 -3.09 16.43
CA ASP A 206 -24.86 -3.60 15.96
C ASP A 206 -25.33 -4.79 16.80
N THR A 207 -24.45 -5.76 17.05
CA THR A 207 -24.78 -6.97 17.81
C THR A 207 -25.15 -6.64 19.26
N VAL A 208 -24.43 -5.71 19.91
CA VAL A 208 -24.71 -5.31 21.28
C VAL A 208 -26.01 -4.53 21.38
N THR A 209 -26.24 -3.57 20.48
CA THR A 209 -27.46 -2.75 20.48
C THR A 209 -28.70 -3.56 20.11
N GLU A 210 -28.60 -4.49 19.15
CA GLU A 210 -29.70 -5.38 18.77
C GLU A 210 -30.15 -6.28 19.93
N GLU A 211 -29.22 -6.78 20.73
CA GLU A 211 -29.51 -7.63 21.91
C GLU A 211 -30.22 -6.83 23.01
N ILE A 212 -29.84 -5.57 23.19
CA ILE A 212 -30.47 -4.64 24.14
C ILE A 212 -31.88 -4.26 23.67
N GLU A 213 -32.02 -3.83 22.41
CA GLU A 213 -33.32 -3.39 21.84
C GLU A 213 -34.35 -4.52 21.80
N ARG A 214 -33.92 -5.78 21.63
CA ARG A 214 -34.82 -6.94 21.61
C ARG A 214 -35.15 -7.51 22.99
N GLY A 215 -34.56 -6.98 24.07
CA GLY A 215 -34.73 -7.50 25.42
C GLY A 215 -34.19 -8.93 25.61
N THR A 216 -33.42 -9.46 24.64
CA THR A 216 -32.83 -10.81 24.75
C THR A 216 -31.74 -10.86 25.82
N MET A 217 -31.14 -9.71 26.14
CA MET A 217 -30.24 -9.56 27.28
C MET A 217 -30.92 -9.92 28.61
N GLU A 218 -32.21 -9.61 28.77
CA GLU A 218 -32.99 -9.89 29.99
C GLU A 218 -33.42 -11.35 30.08
N LEU A 219 -33.78 -11.97 28.95
CA LEU A 219 -34.07 -13.41 28.87
C LEU A 219 -32.83 -14.26 29.19
N LEU A 220 -31.63 -13.77 28.87
CA LEU A 220 -30.36 -14.41 29.21
C LEU A 220 -29.91 -14.15 30.66
N ARG A 221 -30.49 -13.18 31.39
CA ARG A 221 -30.23 -12.98 32.84
C ARG A 221 -30.77 -14.12 33.72
N VAL A 222 -31.66 -14.96 33.20
CA VAL A 222 -32.19 -16.15 33.90
C VAL A 222 -31.28 -17.37 33.70
N ALA A 223 -30.35 -17.31 32.73
CA ALA A 223 -29.31 -18.31 32.58
C ALA A 223 -28.18 -18.07 33.61
N PRO A 224 -27.49 -19.11 34.11
CA PRO A 224 -26.42 -18.98 35.10
C PRO A 224 -25.10 -18.45 34.48
N VAL A 225 -25.15 -17.32 33.78
CA VAL A 225 -24.02 -16.68 33.10
C VAL A 225 -24.04 -15.17 33.37
N SER A 226 -22.88 -14.59 33.72
CA SER A 226 -22.81 -13.16 33.99
C SER A 226 -22.92 -12.33 32.70
N LEU A 227 -23.47 -11.12 32.80
CA LEU A 227 -23.56 -10.17 31.68
C LEU A 227 -22.18 -9.87 31.08
N LEU A 228 -21.14 -9.83 31.92
CA LEU A 228 -19.74 -9.69 31.51
C LEU A 228 -19.25 -10.89 30.68
N ASP A 229 -19.61 -12.13 31.04
CA ASP A 229 -19.21 -13.31 30.26
C ASP A 229 -19.86 -13.36 28.88
N ILE A 230 -21.11 -12.89 28.77
CA ILE A 230 -21.81 -12.80 27.48
C ILE A 230 -21.14 -11.76 26.59
N ILE A 231 -20.87 -10.56 27.12
CA ILE A 231 -20.23 -9.48 26.37
C ILE A 231 -18.79 -9.87 25.99
N ASP A 232 -18.03 -10.47 26.90
CA ASP A 232 -16.68 -10.97 26.61
C ASP A 232 -16.69 -12.03 25.50
N GLY A 233 -17.66 -12.95 25.52
CA GLY A 233 -17.84 -13.94 24.47
C GLY A 233 -18.13 -13.33 23.10
N LYS A 234 -19.02 -12.32 23.05
CA LYS A 234 -19.32 -11.59 21.81
C LYS A 234 -18.12 -10.82 21.31
N ALA A 235 -17.47 -10.06 22.19
CA ALA A 235 -16.28 -9.29 21.87
C ALA A 235 -15.16 -10.19 21.34
N LEU A 236 -14.94 -11.36 21.97
CA LEU A 236 -13.95 -12.34 21.52
C LEU A 236 -14.26 -12.84 20.10
N GLY A 237 -15.53 -13.14 19.79
CA GLY A 237 -15.95 -13.53 18.45
C GLY A 237 -15.62 -12.49 17.39
N MET A 238 -15.89 -11.21 17.69
CA MET A 238 -15.58 -10.10 16.79
C MET A 238 -14.08 -9.85 16.66
N VAL A 239 -13.34 -9.96 17.77
CA VAL A 239 -11.88 -9.80 17.77
C VAL A 239 -11.20 -10.89 16.97
N LEU A 240 -11.67 -12.14 17.01
CA LEU A 240 -11.07 -13.26 16.27
C LEU A 240 -11.35 -13.22 14.77
N LEU A 241 -12.41 -12.53 14.34
CA LEU A 241 -12.75 -12.40 12.92
C LEU A 241 -11.66 -11.64 12.14
N ALA A 242 -11.15 -10.55 12.71
CA ALA A 242 -10.17 -9.71 12.05
C ALA A 242 -8.81 -10.40 11.77
N PRO A 243 -8.12 -11.04 12.73
CA PRO A 243 -6.86 -11.73 12.47
C PRO A 243 -7.03 -12.91 11.51
N ALA A 244 -8.19 -13.59 11.52
CA ALA A 244 -8.49 -14.62 10.53
C ALA A 244 -8.55 -14.03 9.10
N GLN A 245 -9.21 -12.87 8.94
CA GLN A 245 -9.23 -12.15 7.64
C GLN A 245 -7.83 -11.67 7.25
N VAL A 246 -7.05 -11.12 8.18
CA VAL A 246 -5.66 -10.70 7.93
C VAL A 246 -4.80 -11.86 7.44
N LEU A 247 -4.87 -13.02 8.10
CA LEU A 247 -4.13 -14.21 7.66
C LEU A 247 -4.51 -14.64 6.26
N LEU A 248 -5.81 -14.61 5.93
CA LEU A 248 -6.29 -14.90 4.58
C LEU A 248 -5.72 -13.91 3.56
N TRP A 249 -5.71 -12.61 3.87
CA TRP A 249 -5.16 -11.57 3.00
C TRP A 249 -3.65 -11.72 2.81
N LEU A 250 -2.89 -11.94 3.88
CA LEU A 250 -1.45 -12.16 3.80
C LEU A 250 -1.11 -13.42 2.98
N GLY A 251 -1.88 -14.50 3.15
CA GLY A 251 -1.73 -15.70 2.34
C GLY A 251 -2.00 -15.45 0.85
N LEU A 252 -3.07 -14.72 0.53
CA LEU A 252 -3.40 -14.38 -0.84
C LEU A 252 -2.36 -13.46 -1.48
N LEU A 253 -1.92 -12.42 -0.78
CA LEU A 253 -0.85 -11.54 -1.25
C LEU A 253 0.42 -12.34 -1.57
N SER A 254 0.80 -13.26 -0.68
CA SER A 254 1.94 -14.16 -0.90
C SER A 254 1.77 -15.04 -2.14
N THR A 255 0.58 -15.61 -2.37
CA THR A 255 0.30 -16.40 -3.59
C THR A 255 0.30 -15.57 -4.88
N ASN A 256 0.08 -14.26 -4.77
CA ASN A 256 0.10 -13.30 -5.87
C ASN A 256 1.49 -12.69 -6.14
N GLY A 257 2.55 -13.18 -5.47
CA GLY A 257 3.92 -12.71 -5.63
C GLY A 257 4.26 -11.45 -4.81
N ILE A 258 3.38 -11.02 -3.91
CA ILE A 258 3.64 -9.90 -2.99
C ILE A 258 4.20 -10.47 -1.69
N ALA A 259 5.52 -10.34 -1.51
CA ALA A 259 6.20 -10.82 -0.31
C ALA A 259 5.87 -9.93 0.90
N VAL A 260 5.51 -10.54 2.03
CA VAL A 260 5.28 -9.82 3.30
C VAL A 260 6.24 -10.37 4.34
N SER A 261 7.18 -9.54 4.79
CA SER A 261 8.33 -10.03 5.57
C SER A 261 8.02 -10.28 7.05
N ASN A 262 7.23 -9.42 7.70
CA ASN A 262 6.95 -9.52 9.14
C ASN A 262 5.47 -9.83 9.46
N PRO A 263 4.90 -10.97 9.00
CA PRO A 263 3.48 -11.26 9.12
C PRO A 263 3.02 -11.38 10.58
N ALA A 264 3.86 -11.89 11.48
CA ALA A 264 3.52 -12.05 12.90
C ALA A 264 3.34 -10.70 13.62
N ALA A 265 4.25 -9.75 13.37
CA ALA A 265 4.16 -8.40 13.94
C ALA A 265 2.97 -7.62 13.38
N ILE A 266 2.70 -7.77 12.07
CA ILE A 266 1.50 -7.22 11.43
C ILE A 266 0.23 -7.80 12.08
N LEU A 267 0.16 -9.13 12.24
CA LEU A 267 -0.98 -9.79 12.85
C LEU A 267 -1.22 -9.30 14.29
N LEU A 268 -0.15 -9.19 15.08
CA LEU A 268 -0.21 -8.67 16.45
C LEU A 268 -0.72 -7.23 16.49
N PHE A 269 -0.19 -6.37 15.62
CA PHE A 269 -0.57 -4.96 15.54
C PHE A 269 -2.04 -4.79 15.14
N ILE A 270 -2.47 -5.46 14.08
CA ILE A 270 -3.85 -5.39 13.62
C ILE A 270 -4.79 -5.98 14.67
N THR A 271 -4.42 -7.07 15.34
CA THR A 271 -5.21 -7.65 16.44
C THR A 271 -5.38 -6.65 17.59
N ALA A 272 -4.31 -5.95 17.98
CA ALA A 272 -4.38 -4.91 19.01
C ALA A 272 -5.33 -3.77 18.61
N VAL A 273 -5.24 -3.30 17.36
CA VAL A 273 -6.16 -2.30 16.81
C VAL A 273 -7.60 -2.82 16.80
N THR A 274 -7.84 -4.07 16.40
CA THR A 274 -9.16 -4.71 16.47
C THR A 274 -9.71 -4.71 17.89
N VAL A 275 -8.91 -5.07 18.89
CA VAL A 275 -9.33 -5.05 20.30
C VAL A 275 -9.77 -3.65 20.71
N VAL A 276 -9.00 -2.61 20.37
CA VAL A 276 -9.37 -1.21 20.67
C VAL A 276 -10.71 -0.83 20.03
N VAL A 277 -10.86 -1.10 18.74
CA VAL A 277 -12.03 -0.71 17.96
C VAL A 277 -13.28 -1.51 18.38
N VAL A 278 -13.16 -2.81 18.62
CA VAL A 278 -14.25 -3.65 19.15
C VAL A 278 -14.64 -3.21 20.56
N THR A 279 -13.66 -2.94 21.42
CA THR A 279 -13.93 -2.45 22.79
C THR A 279 -14.70 -1.13 22.76
N LEU A 280 -14.28 -0.19 21.91
CA LEU A 280 -15.01 1.06 21.70
C LEU A 280 -16.45 0.79 21.24
N GLY A 281 -16.64 -0.09 20.26
CA GLY A 281 -17.96 -0.45 19.75
C GLY A 281 -18.88 -1.04 20.83
N VAL A 282 -18.37 -1.97 21.64
CA VAL A 282 -19.09 -2.58 22.76
C VAL A 282 -19.48 -1.53 23.81
N VAL A 283 -18.55 -0.67 24.22
CA VAL A 283 -18.81 0.39 25.22
C VAL A 283 -19.89 1.35 24.73
N LEU A 284 -19.82 1.77 23.47
CA LEU A 284 -20.82 2.66 22.87
C LEU A 284 -22.19 1.98 22.77
N GLY A 285 -22.23 0.71 22.36
CA GLY A 285 -23.47 -0.05 22.27
C GLY A 285 -24.19 -0.16 23.62
N ILE A 286 -23.43 -0.43 24.70
CA ILE A 286 -23.98 -0.49 26.06
C ILE A 286 -24.42 0.88 26.56
N SER A 287 -23.65 1.93 26.29
CA SER A 287 -23.91 3.26 26.85
C SER A 287 -25.07 3.98 26.19
N LEU A 288 -25.25 3.79 24.87
CA LEU A 288 -26.28 4.50 24.11
C LEU A 288 -27.57 3.71 23.95
N GLN A 289 -27.51 2.38 24.09
CA GLN A 289 -28.64 1.44 24.05
C GLN A 289 -29.52 1.50 22.79
N ASN A 290 -29.13 2.30 21.81
CA ASN A 290 -29.85 2.56 20.57
C ASN A 290 -28.86 2.43 19.41
N ARG A 291 -29.21 1.62 18.41
CA ARG A 291 -28.32 1.27 17.29
C ARG A 291 -27.83 2.49 16.50
N ARG A 292 -28.75 3.34 16.03
CA ARG A 292 -28.42 4.52 15.20
C ARG A 292 -27.40 5.48 15.87
N PRO A 293 -27.65 6.03 17.07
CA PRO A 293 -26.70 6.94 17.69
C PRO A 293 -25.38 6.25 18.06
N ALA A 294 -25.40 4.97 18.46
CA ALA A 294 -24.18 4.21 18.74
C ALA A 294 -23.31 4.06 17.50
N GLN A 295 -23.91 3.73 16.36
CA GLN A 295 -23.20 3.55 15.10
C GLN A 295 -22.63 4.86 14.55
N LEU A 296 -23.38 5.96 14.67
CA LEU A 296 -22.91 7.29 14.28
C LEU A 296 -21.71 7.72 15.13
N LEU A 297 -21.81 7.58 16.46
CA LEU A 297 -20.73 7.96 17.35
C LEU A 297 -19.52 7.04 17.19
N PHE A 298 -19.72 5.75 16.98
CA PHE A 298 -18.64 4.81 16.66
C PHE A 298 -17.88 5.22 15.39
N SER A 299 -18.60 5.56 14.32
CA SER A 299 -18.00 5.98 13.05
C SER A 299 -17.17 7.27 13.22
N VAL A 300 -17.72 8.26 13.92
CA VAL A 300 -17.04 9.53 14.20
C VAL A 300 -15.81 9.33 15.09
N LEU A 301 -15.94 8.59 16.20
CA LEU A 301 -14.84 8.36 17.13
C LEU A 301 -13.74 7.51 16.52
N THR A 302 -14.08 6.51 15.70
CA THR A 302 -13.06 5.70 15.02
C THR A 302 -12.34 6.53 13.97
N LEU A 303 -13.04 7.41 13.24
CA LEU A 303 -12.40 8.37 12.33
C LEU A 303 -11.46 9.31 13.09
N VAL A 304 -11.87 9.85 14.23
CA VAL A 304 -11.01 10.70 15.08
C VAL A 304 -9.82 9.93 15.63
N LEU A 305 -10.00 8.67 16.03
CA LEU A 305 -8.92 7.82 16.53
C LEU A 305 -7.84 7.59 15.46
N PHE A 306 -8.26 7.20 14.24
CA PHE A 306 -7.33 6.99 13.13
C PHE A 306 -6.75 8.29 12.58
N GLY A 307 -7.56 9.34 12.44
CA GLY A 307 -7.09 10.66 12.02
C GLY A 307 -6.14 11.29 13.03
N GLY A 308 -6.40 11.13 14.32
CA GLY A 308 -5.52 11.56 15.41
C GLY A 308 -4.21 10.77 15.45
N ALA A 309 -4.21 9.50 15.02
CA ALA A 309 -3.00 8.70 14.91
C ALA A 309 -1.99 9.25 13.87
N VAL A 310 -2.40 10.20 13.00
CA VAL A 310 -1.50 10.95 12.12
C VAL A 310 -0.54 11.85 12.91
N LEU A 311 -0.93 12.28 14.12
CA LEU A 311 -0.08 13.09 15.00
C LEU A 311 1.01 12.27 15.69
N LEU A 312 0.94 10.94 15.64
CA LEU A 312 2.01 10.09 16.16
C LEU A 312 3.25 10.19 15.27
N PRO A 313 4.45 9.98 15.82
CA PRO A 313 5.70 9.95 15.04
C PRO A 313 5.66 8.99 13.84
N GLU A 314 4.86 7.92 13.92
CA GLU A 314 4.61 6.99 12.83
C GLU A 314 3.13 6.65 12.73
N HIS A 315 2.52 6.98 11.59
CA HIS A 315 1.11 6.65 11.34
C HIS A 315 0.91 5.12 11.28
N PRO A 316 -0.22 4.55 11.76
CA PRO A 316 -0.48 3.11 11.73
C PRO A 316 -0.31 2.44 10.36
N ALA A 317 -0.69 3.13 9.28
CA ALA A 317 -0.45 2.63 7.92
C ALA A 317 1.04 2.54 7.58
N THR A 318 1.86 3.47 8.07
CA THR A 318 3.32 3.46 7.90
C THR A 318 3.94 2.31 8.68
N THR A 319 3.45 2.00 9.89
CA THR A 319 3.87 0.83 10.66
C THR A 319 3.65 -0.46 9.90
N VAL A 320 2.46 -0.64 9.33
CA VAL A 320 2.13 -1.80 8.48
C VAL A 320 3.04 -1.85 7.25
N ALA A 321 3.24 -0.73 6.56
CA ALA A 321 4.09 -0.66 5.36
C ALA A 321 5.55 -1.05 5.65
N LYS A 322 6.14 -0.50 6.72
CA LYS A 322 7.52 -0.83 7.13
C LYS A 322 7.69 -2.29 7.52
N LEU A 323 6.72 -2.85 8.25
CA LEU A 323 6.71 -4.28 8.59
C LEU A 323 6.59 -5.17 7.35
N ALA A 324 5.80 -4.75 6.36
CA ALA A 324 5.60 -5.51 5.13
C ALA A 324 6.84 -5.51 4.22
N VAL A 325 7.55 -4.38 4.10
CA VAL A 325 8.73 -4.17 3.24
C VAL A 325 10.06 -4.60 3.89
N ASP A 326 10.03 -5.14 5.11
CA ASP A 326 11.23 -5.46 5.89
C ASP A 326 12.12 -4.26 6.21
N SER A 327 11.49 -3.12 6.51
CA SER A 327 12.16 -1.91 7.00
C SER A 327 11.69 -1.46 8.40
N PRO A 328 11.39 -2.38 9.34
CA PRO A 328 10.96 -1.96 10.67
C PRO A 328 12.10 -1.25 11.41
N THR A 329 11.72 -0.20 12.13
CA THR A 329 12.62 0.52 13.04
C THR A 329 12.30 0.18 14.49
N LEU A 330 13.16 0.56 15.44
CA LEU A 330 12.84 0.45 16.87
C LEU A 330 11.52 1.16 17.21
N LEU A 331 11.25 2.30 16.56
CA LEU A 331 10.02 3.04 16.70
C LEU A 331 8.81 2.26 16.17
N THR A 332 8.96 1.55 15.05
CA THR A 332 7.93 0.67 14.48
C THR A 332 7.52 -0.43 15.47
N TYR A 333 8.49 -1.12 16.08
CA TYR A 333 8.17 -2.10 17.13
C TYR A 333 7.62 -1.45 18.39
N GLY A 334 8.08 -0.24 18.73
CA GLY A 334 7.51 0.57 19.80
C GLY A 334 6.03 0.91 19.57
N HIS A 335 5.63 1.20 18.33
CA HIS A 335 4.24 1.41 17.94
C HIS A 335 3.40 0.13 18.08
N VAL A 336 3.95 -1.02 17.68
CA VAL A 336 3.29 -2.32 17.89
C VAL A 336 3.07 -2.60 19.38
N GLY A 337 4.12 -2.45 20.19
CA GLY A 337 4.03 -2.60 21.64
C GLY A 337 3.06 -1.60 22.29
N GLY A 338 3.10 -0.34 21.88
CA GLY A 338 2.20 0.71 22.35
C GLY A 338 0.74 0.40 22.03
N ALA A 339 0.43 -0.07 20.82
CA ALA A 339 -0.91 -0.50 20.45
C ALA A 339 -1.41 -1.67 21.31
N VAL A 340 -0.54 -2.65 21.61
CA VAL A 340 -0.87 -3.77 22.52
C VAL A 340 -1.18 -3.25 23.93
N VAL A 341 -0.39 -2.33 24.46
CA VAL A 341 -0.62 -1.72 25.78
C VAL A 341 -1.96 -0.98 25.80
N VAL A 342 -2.24 -0.16 24.79
CA VAL A 342 -3.52 0.56 24.66
C VAL A 342 -4.69 -0.41 24.55
N ALA A 343 -4.55 -1.50 23.79
CA ALA A 343 -5.57 -2.53 23.67
C ALA A 343 -5.89 -3.21 25.01
N ILE A 344 -4.86 -3.62 25.75
CA ILE A 344 -5.02 -4.26 27.06
C ILE A 344 -5.64 -3.28 28.07
N ALA A 345 -5.12 -2.04 28.14
CA ALA A 345 -5.62 -1.02 29.05
C ALA A 345 -7.06 -0.61 28.73
N GLY A 346 -7.38 -0.43 27.45
CA GLY A 346 -8.71 -0.09 26.96
C GLY A 346 -9.73 -1.20 27.28
N TYR A 347 -9.37 -2.46 27.01
CA TYR A 347 -10.22 -3.60 27.35
C TYR A 347 -10.43 -3.73 28.86
N ALA A 348 -9.38 -3.57 29.67
CA ALA A 348 -9.51 -3.59 31.13
C ALA A 348 -10.41 -2.47 31.66
N ALA A 349 -10.25 -1.25 31.15
CA ALA A 349 -11.09 -0.11 31.51
C ALA A 349 -12.56 -0.32 31.11
N ALA A 350 -12.80 -0.85 29.91
CA ALA A 350 -14.14 -1.21 29.47
C ALA A 350 -14.77 -2.28 30.35
N ARG A 351 -14.02 -3.31 30.74
CA ARG A 351 -14.51 -4.36 31.64
C ARG A 351 -14.93 -3.80 33.00
N LEU A 352 -14.15 -2.86 33.56
CA LEU A 352 -14.50 -2.17 34.80
C LEU A 352 -15.76 -1.32 34.65
N TYR A 353 -15.88 -0.58 33.55
CA TYR A 353 -17.06 0.24 33.25
C TYR A 353 -18.32 -0.61 33.12
N ILE A 354 -18.27 -1.68 32.32
CA ILE A 354 -19.40 -2.61 32.12
C ILE A 354 -19.79 -3.28 33.45
N GLY A 355 -18.82 -3.64 34.28
CA GLY A 355 -19.07 -4.18 35.62
C GLY A 355 -19.83 -3.21 36.53
N ARG A 356 -19.55 -1.90 36.45
CA ARG A 356 -20.29 -0.87 37.20
C ARG A 356 -21.71 -0.69 36.68
N VAL A 357 -21.88 -0.56 35.36
CA VAL A 357 -23.21 -0.43 34.74
C VAL A 357 -24.09 -1.64 35.08
N ALA A 358 -23.51 -2.84 35.08
CA ALA A 358 -24.23 -4.06 35.46
C ALA A 358 -24.65 -4.06 36.95
N ALA A 359 -23.88 -3.43 37.83
CA ALA A 359 -24.14 -3.34 39.26
C ALA A 359 -25.19 -2.26 39.61
N GLU A 360 -25.27 -1.17 38.84
CA GLU A 360 -26.24 -0.09 39.03
C GLU A 360 -27.63 -0.41 38.45
N ALA A 361 -27.71 -1.40 37.54
CA ALA A 361 -28.96 -1.92 36.97
C ALA A 361 -29.53 -3.13 37.75
N LEU A 362 -29.11 -3.30 39.00
CA LEU A 362 -29.60 -4.22 40.04
C LEU A 362 -30.17 -3.38 41.19
#